data_AF-A0A351E6U6-F1
#
_entry.id   AF-A0A351E6U6-F1
#
_cell.length_a   1.000
_cell.length_b   1.000
_cell.length_c   1.000
_cell.angle_alpha   90.00
_cell.angle_beta   90.00
_cell.angle_gamma   90.00
#
_symmetry.space_group_name_H-M   'P 1'
#
loop_
_entity.id
_entity.type
_entity.pdbx_description
1 polymer ?
#
loop_
_entity_poly.entity_id
_entity_poly.type
_entity_poly.pdbx_seq_one_letter_code
_entity_poly.pdbx_strand_id
1 'polypeptide(L)'
;LVRFFKLYTDETSPLNRFLWYAFYPPYFLIALSLLLAIYYMTRQHGDFRVPSWWKGLAALDGAVCLVILTNDLTEAFAAFPLGPALGSNVYEITLAGSLIKCFLAAQFCAAFLLLVRNSCAMVRHLRKRPDGTGERADAGAVLQWKYALPALILSLELAYHFCYGMNLASARHWDTCLVLIWGCLAFAAVSDYLYLLPVNRGYERAFDCATVSMAICDAAGHTVYGILPRPHPPESGLVLHRLPLDRGSFWWQEDLSEIRRLRHSLDLSNRTLSRYVRLLRRRREIRSRYLTLQQQNRLFAELAAICESKSHAVRVLTGQLERRDLDRTGQKRIMRLVSCLIVYLKKRCVLLLSSKGQGTVKPLEFMMALRESCDSFTAAGLQSACTYRLDRPLLAAGDALVLYDLAEFLLESCSRLPGETVLLSLVETGGALRLVCLASPGLAGILAAAGRTIARRKEWASCRTEFDEDDDSATLYVTLKPEEERRPAP
;
A
#
# COMPACT_ATOMS: atom_id res chain seq x y z
N LEU A 1 -18.61 -32.60 49.78
CA LEU A 1 -20.04 -32.29 49.52
C LEU A 1 -20.97 -33.40 50.03
N VAL A 2 -20.89 -34.63 49.53
CA VAL A 2 -21.72 -35.79 49.95
C VAL A 2 -21.75 -36.00 51.48
N ARG A 3 -20.60 -35.85 52.16
CA ARG A 3 -20.51 -35.98 53.63
C ARG A 3 -21.14 -34.84 54.42
N PHE A 4 -21.13 -33.61 53.89
CA PHE A 4 -21.82 -32.49 54.52
C PHE A 4 -23.33 -32.74 54.52
N PHE A 5 -23.88 -33.26 53.41
CA PHE A 5 -25.28 -33.65 53.35
C PHE A 5 -25.63 -34.79 54.32
N LYS A 6 -24.73 -35.77 54.50
CA LYS A 6 -24.93 -36.88 55.46
C LYS A 6 -25.14 -36.40 56.91
N LEU A 7 -24.49 -35.30 57.31
CA LEU A 7 -24.63 -34.72 58.66
C LEU A 7 -26.00 -34.09 58.92
N TYR A 8 -26.76 -33.76 57.86
CA TYR A 8 -28.08 -33.13 57.94
C TYR A 8 -29.23 -34.10 57.62
N THR A 9 -28.95 -35.39 57.40
CA THR A 9 -29.97 -36.40 57.07
C THR A 9 -30.21 -37.33 58.24
N ASP A 10 -31.48 -37.63 58.52
CA ASP A 10 -31.87 -38.59 59.56
C ASP A 10 -31.20 -39.95 59.35
N GLU A 11 -30.71 -40.56 60.45
CA GLU A 11 -29.94 -41.81 60.41
C GLU A 11 -30.71 -42.99 59.78
N THR A 12 -32.03 -42.96 59.88
CA THR A 12 -32.96 -43.96 59.35
C THR A 12 -33.42 -43.67 57.92
N SER A 13 -33.05 -42.53 57.35
CA SER A 13 -33.48 -42.15 56.01
C SER A 13 -32.82 -43.02 54.92
N PRO A 14 -33.54 -43.38 53.83
CA PRO A 14 -32.94 -44.07 52.69
C PRO A 14 -31.84 -43.22 52.03
N LEU A 15 -31.94 -41.89 52.13
CA LEU A 15 -30.92 -40.96 51.67
C LEU A 15 -29.60 -41.14 52.42
N ASN A 16 -29.61 -41.34 53.75
CA ASN A 16 -28.40 -41.57 54.53
C ASN A 16 -27.68 -42.88 54.11
N ARG A 17 -28.43 -43.97 53.83
CA ARG A 17 -27.84 -45.21 53.26
C ARG A 17 -27.29 -44.99 51.86
N PHE A 18 -28.01 -44.28 51.00
CA PHE A 18 -27.53 -43.97 49.66
C PHE A 18 -26.22 -43.15 49.69
N LEU A 19 -26.14 -42.15 50.57
CA LEU A 19 -24.91 -41.37 50.78
C LEU A 19 -23.76 -42.24 51.31
N TRP A 20 -24.06 -43.32 52.04
CA TRP A 20 -23.06 -44.30 52.45
C TRP A 20 -22.51 -45.11 51.26
N TYR A 21 -23.37 -45.58 50.35
CA TYR A 21 -22.94 -46.25 49.11
C TYR A 21 -22.15 -45.31 48.19
N ALA A 22 -22.58 -44.05 48.10
CA ALA A 22 -21.96 -43.03 47.27
C ALA A 22 -20.52 -42.66 47.67
N PHE A 23 -20.01 -43.16 48.81
CA PHE A 23 -18.59 -43.04 49.15
C PHE A 23 -17.70 -43.94 48.30
N TYR A 24 -18.17 -45.09 47.80
CA TYR A 24 -17.30 -46.03 47.09
C TYR A 24 -16.86 -45.58 45.69
N PRO A 25 -17.72 -44.98 44.83
CA PRO A 25 -17.29 -44.55 43.50
C PRO A 25 -16.09 -43.59 43.47
N PRO A 26 -16.00 -42.57 44.35
CA PRO A 26 -14.79 -41.75 44.48
C PRO A 26 -13.52 -42.54 44.82
N TYR A 27 -13.60 -43.56 45.68
CA TYR A 27 -12.43 -44.40 46.01
C TYR A 27 -11.92 -45.18 44.79
N PHE A 28 -12.82 -45.75 43.99
CA PHE A 28 -12.45 -46.41 42.74
C PHE A 28 -11.84 -45.43 41.74
N LEU A 29 -12.43 -44.24 41.58
CA LEU A 29 -11.88 -43.20 40.70
C LEU A 29 -10.47 -42.77 41.13
N ILE A 30 -10.23 -42.64 42.44
CA ILE A 30 -8.92 -42.31 43.00
C ILE A 30 -7.91 -43.42 42.69
N ALA A 31 -8.24 -44.69 42.97
CA ALA A 31 -7.36 -45.82 42.69
C ALA A 31 -7.01 -45.92 41.20
N LEU A 32 -7.99 -45.72 40.33
CA LEU A 32 -7.85 -45.73 38.88
C LEU A 32 -6.98 -44.56 38.37
N SER A 33 -7.16 -43.37 38.93
CA SER A 33 -6.37 -42.17 38.60
C SER A 33 -4.92 -42.31 39.06
N LEU A 34 -4.70 -42.88 40.25
CA LEU A 34 -3.38 -43.15 40.80
C LEU A 34 -2.60 -44.13 39.92
N LEU A 35 -3.24 -45.22 39.48
CA LEU A 35 -2.65 -46.19 38.55
C LEU A 35 -2.25 -45.53 37.21
N LEU A 36 -3.09 -44.64 36.69
CA LEU A 36 -2.81 -43.92 35.45
C LEU A 36 -1.65 -42.93 35.60
N ALA A 37 -1.62 -42.18 36.71
CA ALA A 37 -0.53 -41.26 37.01
C ALA A 37 0.81 -41.99 37.08
N ILE A 38 0.87 -43.10 37.84
CA ILE A 38 2.08 -43.92 37.99
C ILE A 38 2.50 -44.55 36.66
N TYR A 39 1.55 -44.94 35.82
CA TYR A 39 1.82 -45.43 34.47
C TYR A 39 2.52 -44.36 33.62
N TYR A 40 2.04 -43.12 33.64
CA TYR A 40 2.64 -42.03 32.85
C TYR A 40 3.97 -41.50 33.42
N MET A 41 4.23 -41.64 34.73
CA MET A 41 5.49 -41.23 35.36
C MET A 41 6.75 -41.87 34.74
N THR A 42 6.62 -43.00 34.04
CA THR A 42 7.75 -43.74 33.45
C THR A 42 7.82 -43.70 31.93
N ARG A 43 6.87 -43.07 31.26
CA ARG A 43 6.81 -43.05 29.80
C ARG A 43 7.41 -41.77 29.20
N GLN A 44 8.00 -41.93 28.01
CA GLN A 44 8.54 -40.84 27.22
C GLN A 44 7.47 -40.17 26.36
N HIS A 45 7.71 -38.91 25.99
CA HIS A 45 6.80 -38.03 25.27
C HIS A 45 6.36 -38.55 23.89
N GLY A 46 5.05 -38.46 23.63
CA GLY A 46 4.47 -38.66 22.30
C GLY A 46 3.37 -39.70 22.21
N ASP A 47 3.18 -40.53 23.25
CA ASP A 47 2.17 -41.60 23.24
C ASP A 47 1.24 -41.49 24.45
N PHE A 48 0.46 -40.40 24.51
CA PHE A 48 -0.56 -40.15 25.54
C PHE A 48 -1.86 -40.95 25.29
N ARG A 49 -1.77 -42.10 24.62
CA ARG A 49 -2.92 -42.97 24.44
C ARG A 49 -3.23 -43.66 25.78
N VAL A 50 -4.46 -43.52 26.24
CA VAL A 50 -4.92 -44.24 27.44
C VAL A 50 -4.84 -45.74 27.15
N PRO A 51 -4.14 -46.53 27.99
CA PRO A 51 -3.92 -47.94 27.69
C PRO A 51 -5.23 -48.74 27.78
N SER A 52 -5.38 -49.74 26.91
CA SER A 52 -6.62 -50.53 26.82
C SER A 52 -6.97 -51.27 28.11
N TRP A 53 -5.97 -51.71 28.89
CA TRP A 53 -6.18 -52.33 30.20
C TRP A 53 -6.86 -51.36 31.19
N TRP A 54 -6.54 -50.07 31.13
CA TRP A 54 -7.11 -49.06 32.01
C TRP A 54 -8.58 -48.81 31.65
N LYS A 55 -8.91 -48.79 30.35
CA LYS A 55 -10.32 -48.67 29.90
C LYS A 55 -11.15 -49.87 30.36
N GLY A 56 -10.60 -51.08 30.26
CA GLY A 56 -11.25 -52.29 30.76
C GLY A 56 -11.44 -52.26 32.28
N LEU A 57 -10.43 -51.81 33.02
CA LEU A 57 -10.51 -51.65 34.47
C LEU A 57 -11.54 -50.59 34.87
N ALA A 58 -11.57 -49.45 34.18
CA ALA A 58 -12.55 -48.39 34.40
C ALA A 58 -13.99 -48.85 34.15
N ALA A 59 -14.21 -49.67 33.12
CA ALA A 59 -15.52 -50.27 32.85
C ALA A 59 -15.94 -51.23 33.97
N LEU A 60 -15.00 -52.04 34.47
CA LEU A 60 -15.22 -52.94 35.60
C LEU A 60 -15.54 -52.16 36.89
N ASP A 61 -14.77 -51.11 37.21
CA ASP A 61 -15.00 -50.23 38.35
C ASP A 61 -16.39 -49.58 38.27
N GLY A 62 -16.79 -49.13 37.08
CA GLY A 62 -18.12 -48.60 36.82
C GLY A 62 -19.22 -49.62 37.11
N ALA A 63 -19.07 -50.86 36.65
CA ALA A 63 -20.02 -51.94 36.93
C ALA A 63 -20.12 -52.26 38.43
N VAL A 64 -18.98 -52.33 39.13
CA VAL A 64 -18.95 -52.54 40.59
C VAL A 64 -19.62 -51.38 41.33
N CYS A 65 -19.37 -50.13 40.93
CA CYS A 65 -20.02 -48.97 41.50
C CYS A 65 -21.55 -49.01 41.33
N LEU A 66 -22.05 -49.46 40.18
CA LEU A 66 -23.49 -49.66 39.97
C LEU A 66 -24.06 -50.71 40.92
N VAL A 67 -23.35 -51.82 41.14
CA VAL A 67 -23.78 -52.85 42.12
C VAL A 67 -23.86 -52.28 43.53
N ILE A 68 -22.88 -51.47 43.95
CA ILE A 68 -22.88 -50.83 45.27
C ILE A 68 -24.02 -49.81 45.40
N LEU A 69 -24.24 -48.96 44.39
CA LEU A 69 -25.28 -47.93 44.41
C LEU A 69 -26.70 -48.51 44.33
N THR A 70 -26.86 -49.69 43.75
CA THR A 70 -28.14 -50.44 43.67
C THR A 70 -28.27 -51.50 44.76
N ASN A 71 -27.44 -51.44 45.81
CA ASN A 71 -27.42 -52.45 46.85
C ASN A 71 -28.79 -52.64 47.54
N ASP A 72 -29.61 -51.59 47.67
CA ASP A 72 -30.94 -51.72 48.29
C ASP A 72 -31.92 -52.62 47.48
N LEU A 73 -31.64 -52.88 46.20
CA LEU A 73 -32.43 -53.78 45.35
C LEU A 73 -31.91 -55.22 45.36
N THR A 74 -30.63 -55.40 45.64
CA THR A 74 -29.91 -56.67 45.40
C THR A 74 -29.33 -57.29 46.67
N GLU A 75 -29.10 -56.48 47.70
CA GLU A 75 -28.34 -56.79 48.92
C GLU A 75 -26.98 -57.46 48.65
N ALA A 76 -26.43 -57.25 47.44
CA ALA A 76 -25.24 -57.93 46.97
C ALA A 76 -23.95 -57.44 47.65
N PHE A 77 -23.90 -56.19 48.10
CA PHE A 77 -22.75 -55.58 48.76
C PHE A 77 -22.85 -55.61 50.29
N ALA A 78 -24.03 -55.29 50.84
CA ALA A 78 -24.32 -55.36 52.26
C ALA A 78 -25.73 -55.89 52.48
N ALA A 79 -25.85 -56.92 53.32
CA ALA A 79 -27.12 -57.52 53.70
C ALA A 79 -27.62 -56.89 55.01
N PHE A 80 -28.93 -56.69 55.11
CA PHE A 80 -29.58 -56.09 56.27
C PHE A 80 -30.48 -57.13 56.95
N PRO A 81 -30.01 -57.81 58.02
CA PRO A 81 -30.77 -58.88 58.67
C PRO A 81 -32.14 -58.44 59.22
N LEU A 82 -32.26 -57.16 59.57
CA LEU A 82 -33.47 -56.51 60.11
C LEU A 82 -34.29 -55.77 59.02
N GLY A 83 -33.90 -55.91 57.76
CA GLY A 83 -34.46 -55.17 56.62
C GLY A 83 -33.98 -53.70 56.54
N PRO A 84 -33.97 -53.10 55.34
CA PRO A 84 -33.40 -51.77 55.10
C PRO A 84 -34.11 -50.62 55.83
N ALA A 85 -35.36 -50.81 56.28
CA ALA A 85 -36.18 -49.79 56.93
C ALA A 85 -36.04 -49.72 58.46
N LEU A 86 -35.65 -50.81 59.13
CA LEU A 86 -35.62 -50.91 60.60
C LEU A 86 -34.20 -51.02 61.19
N GLY A 87 -33.18 -51.24 60.36
CA GLY A 87 -31.80 -51.47 60.82
C GLY A 87 -30.71 -50.88 59.94
N SER A 88 -30.75 -49.57 59.66
CA SER A 88 -29.73 -48.89 58.82
C SER A 88 -28.30 -48.96 59.39
N ASN A 89 -28.14 -49.17 60.70
CA ASN A 89 -26.85 -49.20 61.39
C ASN A 89 -26.32 -50.62 61.66
N VAL A 90 -27.10 -51.67 61.38
CA VAL A 90 -26.72 -53.07 61.60
C VAL A 90 -26.74 -53.78 60.25
N TYR A 91 -25.57 -53.90 59.63
CA TYR A 91 -25.39 -54.56 58.35
C TYR A 91 -24.28 -55.60 58.42
N GLU A 92 -24.42 -56.64 57.62
CA GLU A 92 -23.37 -57.63 57.40
C GLU A 92 -22.82 -57.46 56.00
N ILE A 93 -21.49 -57.40 55.88
CA ILE A 93 -20.84 -57.34 54.58
C ILE A 93 -20.93 -58.75 53.98
N THR A 94 -21.58 -58.87 52.84
CA THR A 94 -21.72 -60.16 52.16
C THR A 94 -20.36 -60.66 51.62
N LEU A 95 -20.32 -61.91 51.16
CA LEU A 95 -19.14 -62.45 50.47
C LEU A 95 -18.77 -61.58 49.25
N ALA A 96 -19.77 -61.18 48.45
CA ALA A 96 -19.55 -60.31 47.29
C ALA A 96 -19.09 -58.90 47.69
N GLY A 97 -19.64 -58.31 48.75
CA GLY A 97 -19.15 -57.04 49.30
C GLY A 97 -17.71 -57.12 49.80
N SER A 98 -17.32 -58.25 50.40
CA SER A 98 -15.94 -58.51 50.82
C SER A 98 -15.00 -58.62 49.62
N LEU A 99 -15.40 -59.32 48.55
CA LEU A 99 -14.63 -59.40 47.31
C LEU A 99 -14.45 -58.02 46.65
N ILE A 100 -15.49 -57.19 46.64
CA ILE A 100 -15.44 -55.81 46.11
C ILE A 100 -14.42 -54.96 46.89
N LYS A 101 -14.41 -55.06 48.23
CA LYS A 101 -13.44 -54.36 49.08
C LYS A 101 -12.01 -54.87 48.84
N CYS A 102 -11.82 -56.18 48.72
CA CYS A 102 -10.53 -56.78 48.36
C CYS A 102 -10.06 -56.32 46.97
N PHE A 103 -10.97 -56.21 46.01
CA PHE A 103 -10.67 -55.71 44.66
C PHE A 103 -10.18 -54.25 44.69
N LEU A 104 -10.87 -53.37 45.41
CA LEU A 104 -10.43 -51.99 45.61
C LEU A 104 -9.06 -51.92 46.31
N ALA A 105 -8.88 -52.69 47.38
CA ALA A 105 -7.59 -52.76 48.09
C ALA A 105 -6.46 -53.26 47.17
N ALA A 106 -6.74 -54.24 46.31
CA ALA A 106 -5.79 -54.76 45.33
C ALA A 106 -5.35 -53.69 44.32
N GLN A 107 -6.23 -52.76 43.92
CA GLN A 107 -5.85 -51.64 43.05
C GLN A 107 -4.86 -50.67 43.72
N PHE A 108 -5.09 -50.31 44.99
CA PHE A 108 -4.15 -49.48 45.76
C PHE A 108 -2.82 -50.21 45.99
N CYS A 109 -2.85 -51.51 46.30
CA CYS A 109 -1.65 -52.33 46.40
C CYS A 109 -0.90 -52.40 45.06
N ALA A 110 -1.61 -52.54 43.94
CA ALA A 110 -1.03 -52.54 42.61
C ALA A 110 -0.37 -51.19 42.29
N ALA A 111 -1.01 -50.07 42.65
CA ALA A 111 -0.42 -48.74 42.51
C ALA A 111 0.88 -48.62 43.32
N PHE A 112 0.87 -49.03 44.59
CA PHE A 112 2.06 -49.05 45.44
C PHE A 112 3.18 -49.91 44.84
N LEU A 113 2.88 -51.15 44.43
CA LEU A 113 3.85 -52.07 43.84
C LEU A 113 4.40 -51.56 42.51
N LEU A 114 3.58 -50.92 41.68
CA LEU A 114 4.03 -50.29 40.44
C LEU A 114 4.95 -49.11 40.72
N LEU A 115 4.65 -48.30 41.73
CA LEU A 115 5.52 -47.19 42.13
C LEU A 115 6.87 -47.70 42.65
N VAL A 116 6.88 -48.75 43.49
CA VAL A 116 8.11 -49.39 43.98
C VAL A 116 8.88 -50.08 42.84
N ARG A 117 8.17 -50.71 41.91
CA ARG A 117 8.79 -51.27 40.70
C ARG A 117 9.44 -50.17 39.86
N ASN A 118 8.76 -49.05 39.67
CA ASN A 118 9.25 -47.92 38.89
C ASN A 118 10.47 -47.28 39.56
N SER A 119 10.46 -47.15 40.90
CA SER A 119 11.61 -46.66 41.66
C SER A 119 12.83 -47.60 41.49
N CYS A 120 12.61 -48.90 41.59
CA CYS A 120 13.65 -49.92 41.39
C CYS A 120 14.15 -49.99 39.94
N ALA A 121 13.26 -49.89 38.94
CA ALA A 121 13.61 -49.95 37.53
C ALA A 121 14.49 -48.75 37.12
N MET A 122 14.16 -47.55 37.60
CA MET A 122 14.93 -46.33 37.34
C MET A 122 16.35 -46.42 37.93
N VAL A 123 16.49 -46.99 39.14
CA VAL A 123 17.81 -47.26 39.75
C VAL A 123 18.63 -48.27 38.92
N ARG A 124 17.98 -49.30 38.34
CA ARG A 124 18.66 -50.29 37.50
C ARG A 124 19.07 -49.76 36.13
N HIS A 125 18.26 -48.90 35.51
CA HIS A 125 18.55 -48.34 34.18
C HIS A 125 19.71 -47.33 34.19
N LEU A 126 20.03 -46.70 35.33
CA LEU A 126 21.23 -45.87 35.48
C LEU A 126 22.54 -46.69 35.48
N ARG A 127 22.48 -48.01 35.67
CA ARG A 127 23.64 -48.90 35.78
C ARG A 127 24.30 -49.24 34.43
N LYS A 128 23.72 -48.81 33.31
CA LYS A 128 24.26 -49.03 31.95
C LYS A 128 24.57 -47.70 31.25
N ARG A 129 25.52 -46.92 31.78
CA ARG A 129 26.25 -45.94 30.97
C ARG A 129 27.68 -46.50 30.76
N PRO A 130 28.11 -46.74 29.51
CA PRO A 130 29.37 -47.42 29.20
C PRO A 130 30.57 -46.46 29.22
N ASP A 131 30.63 -45.51 30.14
CA ASP A 131 31.80 -44.65 30.30
C ASP A 131 32.16 -44.46 31.77
N GLY A 132 33.41 -44.80 32.08
CA GLY A 132 33.98 -44.94 33.41
C GLY A 132 34.47 -43.64 34.04
N THR A 133 33.66 -42.59 34.06
CA THR A 133 33.99 -41.35 34.79
C THR A 133 33.04 -41.16 35.98
N GLY A 134 33.63 -41.01 37.15
CA GLY A 134 32.97 -41.14 38.44
C GLY A 134 32.23 -39.89 38.90
N GLU A 135 30.90 -39.99 38.94
CA GLU A 135 30.03 -39.37 39.94
C GLU A 135 28.97 -40.43 40.30
N ARG A 136 29.40 -41.44 41.06
CA ARG A 136 28.85 -42.80 40.98
C ARG A 136 27.94 -43.22 42.16
N ALA A 137 27.68 -42.36 43.14
CA ALA A 137 26.91 -42.72 44.35
C ALA A 137 25.70 -41.81 44.64
N ASP A 138 25.83 -40.49 44.44
CA ASP A 138 24.82 -39.54 44.94
C ASP A 138 23.56 -39.44 44.08
N ALA A 139 23.67 -39.60 42.76
CA ALA A 139 22.50 -39.55 41.86
C ALA A 139 21.51 -40.70 42.14
N GLY A 140 22.01 -41.86 42.57
CA GLY A 140 21.19 -43.01 42.97
C GLY A 140 20.42 -42.74 44.26
N ALA A 141 21.08 -42.15 45.27
CA ALA A 141 20.44 -41.78 46.54
C ALA A 141 19.39 -40.67 46.36
N VAL A 142 19.69 -39.66 45.54
CA VAL A 142 18.75 -38.56 45.22
C VAL A 142 17.54 -39.07 44.43
N LEU A 143 17.71 -40.02 43.51
CA LEU A 143 16.56 -40.57 42.77
C LEU A 143 15.73 -41.55 43.61
N GLN A 144 16.37 -42.31 44.51
CA GLN A 144 15.69 -43.15 45.50
C GLN A 144 14.77 -42.32 46.41
N TRP A 145 15.27 -41.19 46.93
CA TRP A 145 14.47 -40.28 47.76
C TRP A 145 13.25 -39.72 47.01
N LYS A 146 13.39 -39.41 45.71
CA LYS A 146 12.31 -38.87 44.86
C LYS A 146 11.10 -39.80 44.77
N TYR A 147 11.31 -41.11 44.68
CA TYR A 147 10.20 -42.08 44.63
C TYR A 147 9.84 -42.65 46.03
N ALA A 148 10.76 -42.59 47.00
CA ALA A 148 10.51 -43.05 48.36
C ALA A 148 9.48 -42.19 49.09
N LEU A 149 9.47 -40.87 48.87
CA LEU A 149 8.48 -39.97 49.49
C LEU A 149 7.03 -40.26 49.06
N PRO A 150 6.68 -40.28 47.75
CA PRO A 150 5.33 -40.67 47.34
C PRO A 150 4.96 -42.10 47.76
N ALA A 151 5.93 -43.02 47.79
CA ALA A 151 5.70 -44.39 48.28
C ALA A 151 5.44 -44.43 49.79
N LEU A 152 6.11 -43.59 50.58
CA LEU A 152 5.87 -43.45 52.01
C LEU A 152 4.44 -42.93 52.27
N ILE A 153 4.00 -41.92 51.52
CA ILE A 153 2.63 -41.37 51.63
C ILE A 153 1.60 -42.48 51.35
N LEU A 154 1.74 -43.20 50.24
CA LEU A 154 0.85 -44.32 49.92
C LEU A 154 0.91 -45.45 50.96
N SER A 155 2.09 -45.73 51.54
CA SER A 155 2.22 -46.76 52.58
C SER A 155 1.52 -46.37 53.87
N LEU A 156 1.62 -45.10 54.29
CA LEU A 156 0.92 -44.58 55.46
C LEU A 156 -0.59 -44.60 55.23
N GLU A 157 -1.04 -44.26 54.03
CA GLU A 157 -2.45 -44.30 53.65
C GLU A 157 -3.00 -45.74 53.65
N LEU A 158 -2.27 -46.69 53.07
CA LEU A 158 -2.66 -48.11 53.08
C LEU A 158 -2.67 -48.69 54.49
N ALA A 159 -1.67 -48.36 55.31
CA ALA A 159 -1.59 -48.78 56.71
C ALA A 159 -2.77 -48.23 57.53
N TYR A 160 -3.12 -46.95 57.35
CA TYR A 160 -4.27 -46.34 58.01
C TYR A 160 -5.57 -47.05 57.64
N HIS A 161 -5.83 -47.32 56.36
CA HIS A 161 -7.05 -47.99 55.92
C HIS A 161 -7.10 -49.46 56.37
N PHE A 162 -5.96 -50.15 56.46
CA PHE A 162 -5.88 -51.48 57.05
C PHE A 162 -6.21 -51.47 58.55
N CYS A 163 -5.63 -50.54 59.32
CA CYS A 163 -5.95 -50.36 60.74
C CYS A 163 -7.42 -49.98 60.97
N TYR A 164 -8.00 -49.17 60.09
CA TYR A 164 -9.42 -48.83 60.12
C TYR A 164 -10.29 -50.07 59.86
N GLY A 165 -9.93 -50.92 58.89
CA GLY A 165 -10.62 -52.18 58.61
C GLY A 165 -10.55 -53.19 59.76
N MET A 166 -9.45 -53.22 60.49
CA MET A 166 -9.26 -54.04 61.70
C MET A 166 -9.94 -53.47 62.97
N ASN A 167 -10.66 -52.35 62.83
CA ASN A 167 -11.41 -51.69 63.90
C ASN A 167 -10.55 -51.24 65.11
N LEU A 168 -9.31 -50.78 64.86
CA LEU A 168 -8.45 -50.21 65.91
C LEU A 168 -8.99 -48.86 66.41
N ALA A 169 -8.96 -48.65 67.73
CA ALA A 169 -9.52 -47.47 68.39
C ALA A 169 -8.92 -46.14 67.89
N SER A 170 -7.61 -46.10 67.61
CA SER A 170 -6.92 -44.90 67.12
C SER A 170 -7.31 -44.51 65.69
N ALA A 171 -7.56 -45.48 64.82
CA ALA A 171 -7.95 -45.24 63.43
C ALA A 171 -9.42 -44.77 63.31
N ARG A 172 -10.27 -45.09 64.29
CA ARG A 172 -11.69 -44.69 64.30
C ARG A 172 -11.91 -43.21 64.63
N HIS A 173 -10.94 -42.57 65.29
CA HIS A 173 -11.05 -41.16 65.67
C HIS A 173 -11.01 -40.22 64.46
N TRP A 174 -10.36 -40.64 63.38
CA TRP A 174 -10.20 -39.84 62.18
C TRP A 174 -11.18 -40.25 61.09
N ASP A 175 -11.57 -39.26 60.31
CA ASP A 175 -12.45 -39.43 59.16
C ASP A 175 -11.68 -40.08 57.99
N THR A 176 -12.08 -41.30 57.61
CA THR A 176 -11.45 -42.06 56.51
C THR A 176 -11.45 -41.34 55.16
N CYS A 177 -12.50 -40.60 54.85
CA CYS A 177 -12.59 -39.86 53.59
C CYS A 177 -11.65 -38.66 53.60
N LEU A 178 -11.57 -37.94 54.71
CA LEU A 178 -10.63 -36.80 54.83
C LEU A 178 -9.19 -37.29 54.77
N VAL A 179 -8.86 -38.38 55.46
CA VAL A 179 -7.50 -38.96 55.42
C VAL A 179 -7.12 -39.38 53.99
N LEU A 180 -8.03 -40.02 53.25
CA LEU A 180 -7.81 -40.37 51.85
C LEU A 180 -7.59 -39.11 50.98
N ILE A 181 -8.45 -38.10 51.10
CA ILE A 181 -8.34 -36.88 50.30
C ILE A 181 -7.01 -36.16 50.57
N TRP A 182 -6.64 -35.99 51.84
CA TRP A 182 -5.37 -35.37 52.21
C TRP A 182 -4.16 -36.20 51.77
N GLY A 183 -4.24 -37.54 51.87
CA GLY A 183 -3.22 -38.46 51.36
C GLY A 183 -3.00 -38.33 49.86
N CYS A 184 -4.09 -38.32 49.09
CA CYS A 184 -4.06 -38.13 47.64
C CYS A 184 -3.50 -36.75 47.23
N LEU A 185 -3.91 -35.68 47.92
CA LEU A 185 -3.39 -34.34 47.66
C LEU A 185 -1.90 -34.23 48.00
N ALA A 186 -1.46 -34.81 49.12
CA ALA A 186 -0.06 -34.88 49.49
C ALA A 186 0.75 -35.66 48.46
N PHE A 187 0.24 -36.81 47.99
CA PHE A 187 0.86 -37.59 46.92
C PHE A 187 1.02 -36.78 45.64
N ALA A 188 -0.03 -36.08 45.20
CA ALA A 188 -0.01 -35.28 43.98
C ALA A 188 0.96 -34.09 44.10
N ALA A 189 0.90 -33.33 45.19
CA ALA A 189 1.76 -32.18 45.43
C ALA A 189 3.24 -32.56 45.52
N VAL A 190 3.56 -33.64 46.23
CA VAL A 190 4.94 -34.14 46.33
C VAL A 190 5.43 -34.67 44.98
N SER A 191 4.58 -35.36 44.23
CA SER A 191 4.93 -35.87 42.90
C SER A 191 5.20 -34.75 41.90
N ASP A 192 4.45 -33.64 41.98
CA ASP A 192 4.65 -32.45 41.15
C ASP A 192 5.92 -31.67 41.54
N TYR A 193 6.12 -31.42 42.84
CA TYR A 193 7.32 -30.78 43.37
C TYR A 193 8.62 -31.53 42.98
N LEU A 194 8.55 -32.85 42.90
CA LEU A 194 9.67 -33.71 42.51
C LEU A 194 9.80 -33.90 40.98
N TYR A 195 8.96 -33.23 40.18
CA TYR A 195 8.89 -33.29 38.71
C TYR A 195 8.68 -34.71 38.16
N LEU A 196 7.98 -35.56 38.90
CA LEU A 196 7.70 -36.95 38.50
C LEU A 196 6.59 -37.02 37.44
N LEU A 197 5.67 -36.06 37.45
CA LEU A 197 4.66 -35.92 36.42
C LEU A 197 5.28 -35.28 35.17
N PRO A 198 5.12 -35.88 33.97
CA PRO A 198 5.75 -35.38 32.75
C PRO A 198 5.02 -34.16 32.17
N VAL A 199 4.99 -33.05 32.92
CA VAL A 199 4.47 -31.75 32.47
C VAL A 199 5.64 -30.95 31.89
N ASN A 200 5.43 -30.28 30.74
CA ASN A 200 6.40 -29.36 30.12
C ASN A 200 7.81 -29.94 29.80
N ARG A 201 7.90 -31.13 29.16
CA ARG A 201 9.18 -31.61 28.56
C ARG A 201 9.06 -31.69 27.03
N GLY A 202 10.21 -31.66 26.34
CA GLY A 202 10.29 -31.84 24.88
C GLY A 202 10.64 -30.58 24.06
N TYR A 203 11.10 -29.51 24.71
CA TYR A 203 11.54 -28.28 24.02
C TYR A 203 12.61 -28.56 22.95
N GLU A 204 13.50 -29.52 23.16
CA GLU A 204 14.53 -29.94 22.20
C GLU A 204 13.97 -30.20 20.80
N ARG A 205 12.85 -30.94 20.68
CA ARG A 205 12.23 -31.21 19.38
C ARG A 205 11.67 -29.96 18.71
N ALA A 206 11.21 -28.98 19.48
CA ALA A 206 10.73 -27.71 18.93
C ALA A 206 11.89 -26.91 18.33
N PHE A 207 13.07 -26.97 18.95
CA PHE A 207 14.29 -26.42 18.39
C PHE A 207 14.74 -27.19 17.15
N ASP A 208 14.74 -28.52 17.16
CA ASP A 208 15.14 -29.37 16.03
C ASP A 208 14.28 -29.18 14.76
N CYS A 209 13.00 -28.87 14.93
CA CYS A 209 12.07 -28.62 13.82
C CYS A 209 12.01 -27.15 13.37
N ALA A 210 12.66 -26.23 14.08
CA ALA A 210 12.64 -24.82 13.73
C ALA A 210 13.51 -24.56 12.50
N THR A 211 12.96 -23.83 11.52
CA THR A 211 13.70 -23.39 10.32
C THR A 211 14.69 -22.25 10.59
N VAL A 212 14.49 -21.54 11.70
CA VAL A 212 15.34 -20.44 12.14
C VAL A 212 16.42 -20.97 13.07
N SER A 213 17.69 -20.69 12.75
CA SER A 213 18.81 -21.03 13.62
C SER A 213 18.71 -20.22 14.92
N MET A 214 18.44 -20.91 16.02
CA MET A 214 18.26 -20.31 17.34
C MET A 214 18.86 -21.18 18.45
N ALA A 215 19.23 -20.54 19.56
CA ALA A 215 19.79 -21.20 20.74
C ALA A 215 19.46 -20.46 22.03
N ILE A 216 19.14 -21.22 23.08
CA ILE A 216 19.12 -20.78 24.47
C ILE A 216 20.44 -21.19 25.10
N CYS A 217 21.16 -20.23 25.66
CA CYS A 217 22.41 -20.43 26.38
C CYS A 217 22.23 -20.16 27.87
N ASP A 218 22.99 -20.87 28.70
CA ASP A 218 23.10 -20.60 30.14
C ASP A 218 23.89 -19.30 30.44
N ALA A 219 24.06 -18.99 31.72
CA ALA A 219 24.84 -17.83 32.16
C ALA A 219 26.34 -17.93 31.82
N ALA A 220 26.87 -19.13 31.59
CA ALA A 220 28.25 -19.38 31.18
C ALA A 220 28.42 -19.34 29.63
N GLY A 221 27.32 -19.23 28.89
CA GLY A 221 27.30 -19.17 27.42
C GLY A 221 27.24 -20.54 26.73
N HIS A 222 26.98 -21.62 27.46
CA HIS A 222 26.79 -22.95 26.88
C HIS A 222 25.36 -23.11 26.37
N THR A 223 25.21 -23.63 25.15
CA THR A 223 23.90 -23.93 24.56
C THR A 223 23.21 -25.03 25.36
N VAL A 224 22.06 -24.71 25.94
CA VAL A 224 21.17 -25.64 26.66
C VAL A 224 20.15 -26.25 25.69
N TYR A 225 19.61 -25.43 24.78
CA TYR A 225 18.68 -25.86 23.73
C TYR A 225 19.00 -25.11 22.42
N GLY A 226 19.06 -25.79 21.27
CA GLY A 226 19.17 -25.11 19.97
C GLY A 226 20.05 -25.77 18.93
N ILE A 227 19.90 -25.30 17.68
CA ILE A 227 20.67 -25.74 16.49
C ILE A 227 21.79 -24.75 16.14
N LEU A 228 21.83 -23.57 16.77
CA LEU A 228 22.81 -22.53 16.43
C LEU A 228 24.26 -23.06 16.63
N PRO A 229 25.07 -23.18 15.58
CA PRO A 229 26.50 -23.44 15.73
C PRO A 229 27.10 -22.28 16.52
N ARG A 230 28.09 -22.56 17.39
CA ARG A 230 28.75 -21.56 18.26
C ARG A 230 28.82 -20.16 17.63
N PRO A 231 28.56 -19.09 18.39
CA PRO A 231 28.45 -17.72 17.88
C PRO A 231 29.76 -17.29 17.19
N HIS A 232 29.85 -17.58 15.89
CA HIS A 232 30.87 -17.03 15.01
C HIS A 232 30.40 -15.63 14.58
N PRO A 233 31.34 -14.72 14.23
CA PRO A 233 30.94 -13.49 13.59
C PRO A 233 30.09 -13.83 12.35
N PRO A 234 28.92 -13.22 12.19
CA PRO A 234 28.02 -13.58 11.09
C PRO A 234 28.72 -13.35 9.75
N GLU A 235 28.64 -14.34 8.86
CA GLU A 235 29.03 -14.18 7.45
C GLU A 235 28.21 -13.04 6.81
N SER A 236 28.73 -12.45 5.73
CA SER A 236 28.16 -11.24 5.14
C SER A 236 26.69 -11.42 4.75
N GLY A 237 25.78 -10.78 5.49
CA GLY A 237 24.33 -10.82 5.23
C GLY A 237 23.49 -11.36 6.38
N LEU A 238 24.11 -12.10 7.30
CA LEU A 238 23.44 -12.65 8.48
C LEU A 238 23.50 -11.64 9.64
N VAL A 239 22.40 -11.53 10.39
CA VAL A 239 22.31 -10.71 11.60
C VAL A 239 22.01 -11.63 12.77
N LEU A 240 22.88 -11.56 13.78
CA LEU A 240 22.71 -12.29 15.01
C LEU A 240 22.04 -11.38 16.03
N HIS A 241 20.95 -11.85 16.61
CA HIS A 241 20.20 -11.16 17.64
C HIS A 241 20.35 -11.86 18.99
N ARG A 242 20.22 -11.06 20.06
CA ARG A 242 20.34 -11.52 21.44
C ARG A 242 19.21 -10.95 22.29
N LEU A 243 18.58 -11.82 23.08
CA LEU A 243 17.64 -11.46 24.12
C LEU A 243 18.17 -11.99 25.47
N PRO A 244 18.41 -11.13 26.48
CA PRO A 244 18.85 -11.56 27.80
C PRO A 244 17.70 -12.27 28.56
N LEU A 245 18.04 -13.30 29.32
CA LEU A 245 17.13 -14.03 30.22
C LEU A 245 17.71 -14.01 31.64
N ASP A 246 16.88 -14.21 32.67
CA ASP A 246 17.29 -14.14 34.09
C ASP A 246 18.50 -15.04 34.43
N ARG A 247 18.65 -16.18 33.75
CA ARG A 247 19.78 -17.11 33.94
C ARG A 247 20.44 -17.53 32.61
N GLY A 248 20.51 -16.62 31.64
CA GLY A 248 21.11 -16.94 30.35
C GLY A 248 20.80 -15.95 29.24
N SER A 249 20.80 -16.43 28.00
CA SER A 249 20.42 -15.61 26.84
C SER A 249 19.85 -16.45 25.71
N PHE A 250 18.89 -15.88 24.99
CA PHE A 250 18.34 -16.43 23.77
C PHE A 250 18.96 -15.73 22.56
N TRP A 251 19.40 -16.52 21.59
CA TRP A 251 20.07 -16.07 20.37
C TRP A 251 19.34 -16.60 19.15
N TRP A 252 19.21 -15.77 18.12
CA TRP A 252 18.70 -16.21 16.82
C TRP A 252 19.39 -15.47 15.67
N GLN A 253 19.45 -16.10 14.51
CA GLN A 253 20.12 -15.58 13.33
C GLN A 253 19.12 -15.37 12.18
N GLU A 254 19.18 -14.20 11.55
CA GLU A 254 18.33 -13.81 10.43
C GLU A 254 19.18 -13.52 9.18
N ASP A 255 18.81 -14.06 8.01
CA ASP A 255 19.48 -13.77 6.73
C ASP A 255 18.83 -12.58 6.03
N LEU A 256 19.54 -11.46 5.94
CA LEU A 256 19.10 -10.25 5.24
C LEU A 256 19.72 -10.11 3.84
N SER A 257 20.40 -11.15 3.31
CA SER A 257 21.10 -11.09 2.03
C SER A 257 20.18 -10.75 0.86
N GLU A 258 19.01 -11.38 0.80
CA GLU A 258 18.02 -11.14 -0.26
C GLU A 258 17.44 -9.73 -0.17
N ILE A 259 17.06 -9.28 1.02
CA ILE A 259 16.53 -7.93 1.25
C ILE A 259 17.56 -6.87 0.84
N ARG A 260 18.84 -7.07 1.17
CA ARG A 260 19.93 -6.16 0.76
C ARG A 260 20.10 -6.12 -0.75
N ARG A 261 20.04 -7.27 -1.43
CA ARG A 261 20.10 -7.36 -2.91
C ARG A 261 18.94 -6.60 -3.57
N LEU A 262 17.71 -6.81 -3.08
CA LEU A 262 16.52 -6.12 -3.57
C LEU A 262 16.63 -4.61 -3.39
N ARG A 263 17.06 -4.16 -2.21
CA ARG A 263 17.28 -2.73 -1.92
C ARG A 263 18.31 -2.11 -2.86
N HIS A 264 19.42 -2.81 -3.12
CA HIS A 264 20.45 -2.34 -4.03
C HIS A 264 19.95 -2.21 -5.47
N SER A 265 19.18 -3.20 -5.96
CA SER A 265 18.56 -3.16 -7.29
C SER A 265 17.57 -1.99 -7.44
N LEU A 266 16.78 -1.74 -6.40
CA LEU A 266 15.83 -0.63 -6.36
C LEU A 266 16.56 0.72 -6.41
N ASP A 267 17.63 0.88 -5.64
CA ASP A 267 18.45 2.10 -5.65
C ASP A 267 19.09 2.35 -7.03
N LEU A 268 19.60 1.30 -7.68
CA LEU A 268 20.17 1.39 -9.02
C LEU A 268 19.12 1.86 -10.04
N SER A 269 17.92 1.28 -9.97
CA SER A 269 16.79 1.63 -10.83
C SER A 269 16.33 3.07 -10.60
N ASN A 270 16.19 3.50 -9.34
CA ASN A 270 15.83 4.87 -8.98
C ASN A 270 16.86 5.90 -9.46
N ARG A 271 18.15 5.61 -9.33
CA ARG A 271 19.24 6.47 -9.85
C ARG A 271 19.15 6.62 -11.37
N THR A 272 18.90 5.51 -12.07
CA THR A 272 18.77 5.49 -13.53
C THR A 272 17.57 6.31 -14.00
N LEU A 273 16.41 6.11 -13.37
CA LEU A 273 15.18 6.83 -13.70
C LEU A 273 15.33 8.34 -13.43
N SER A 274 15.92 8.70 -12.30
CA SER A 274 16.18 10.10 -11.93
C SER A 274 17.08 10.81 -12.94
N ARG A 275 18.09 10.11 -13.46
CA ARG A 275 18.96 10.62 -14.53
C ARG A 275 18.17 10.85 -15.82
N TYR A 276 17.31 9.90 -16.20
CA TYR A 276 16.47 10.01 -17.40
C TYR A 276 15.50 11.20 -17.33
N VAL A 277 14.79 11.37 -16.20
CA VAL A 277 13.88 12.51 -15.98
C VAL A 277 14.62 13.84 -16.09
N ARG A 278 15.82 13.94 -15.51
CA ARG A 278 16.65 15.15 -15.59
C ARG A 278 17.03 15.49 -17.04
N LEU A 279 17.40 14.49 -17.84
CA LEU A 279 17.73 14.66 -19.26
C LEU A 279 16.51 15.08 -20.09
N LEU A 280 15.33 14.49 -19.82
CA LEU A 280 14.09 14.88 -20.49
C LEU A 280 13.71 16.33 -20.22
N ARG A 281 13.83 16.80 -18.98
CA ARG A 281 13.57 18.22 -18.63
C ARG A 281 14.50 19.15 -19.41
N ARG A 282 15.81 18.88 -19.40
CA ARG A 282 16.79 19.65 -20.18
C ARG A 282 16.47 19.66 -21.68
N ARG A 283 16.11 18.51 -22.25
CA ARG A 283 15.72 18.41 -23.67
C ARG A 283 14.49 19.26 -23.97
N ARG A 284 13.49 19.26 -23.09
CA ARG A 284 12.27 20.06 -23.23
C ARG A 284 12.59 21.56 -23.17
N GLU A 285 13.42 21.98 -22.22
CA GLU A 285 13.88 23.37 -22.09
C GLU A 285 14.62 23.85 -23.34
N ILE A 286 15.59 23.05 -23.83
CA ILE A 286 16.34 23.37 -25.05
C ILE A 286 15.40 23.46 -26.26
N ARG A 287 14.48 22.50 -26.42
CA ARG A 287 13.53 22.50 -27.53
C ARG A 287 12.62 23.73 -27.49
N SER A 288 12.14 24.12 -26.31
CA SER A 288 11.33 25.33 -26.16
C SER A 288 12.10 26.56 -26.59
N ARG A 289 13.34 26.73 -26.10
CA ARG A 289 14.20 27.86 -26.48
C ARG A 289 14.47 27.88 -27.98
N TYR A 290 14.78 26.73 -28.57
CA TYR A 290 15.01 26.59 -30.00
C TYR A 290 13.79 27.03 -30.82
N LEU A 291 12.59 26.56 -30.45
CA LEU A 291 11.34 26.94 -31.14
C LEU A 291 11.07 28.44 -31.03
N THR A 292 11.29 29.04 -29.86
CA THR A 292 11.14 30.50 -29.68
C THR A 292 12.12 31.28 -30.56
N LEU A 293 13.40 30.88 -30.59
CA LEU A 293 14.41 31.51 -31.44
C LEU A 293 14.09 31.35 -32.94
N GLN A 294 13.64 30.16 -33.35
CA GLN A 294 13.26 29.91 -34.73
C GLN A 294 12.09 30.80 -35.17
N GLN A 295 11.08 30.97 -34.32
CA GLN A 295 9.96 31.88 -34.58
C GLN A 295 10.40 33.34 -34.64
N GLN A 296 11.28 33.78 -33.74
CA GLN A 296 11.86 35.13 -33.76
C GLN A 296 12.63 35.38 -35.05
N ASN A 297 13.53 34.46 -35.44
CA ASN A 297 14.31 34.59 -36.68
C ASN A 297 13.42 34.64 -37.92
N ARG A 298 12.36 33.83 -37.98
CA ARG A 298 11.39 33.88 -39.09
C ARG A 298 10.75 35.25 -39.22
N LEU A 299 10.29 35.83 -38.11
CA LEU A 299 9.65 37.15 -38.11
C LEU A 299 10.63 38.25 -38.48
N PHE A 300 11.88 38.20 -37.99
CA PHE A 300 12.90 39.15 -38.40
C PHE A 300 13.24 39.07 -39.90
N ALA A 301 13.29 37.86 -40.46
CA ALA A 301 13.51 37.68 -41.90
C ALA A 301 12.36 38.27 -42.73
N GLU A 302 11.10 38.08 -42.29
CA GLU A 302 9.93 38.66 -42.95
C GLU A 302 9.92 40.20 -42.88
N LEU A 303 10.24 40.76 -41.71
CA LEU A 303 10.40 42.22 -41.54
C LEU A 303 11.52 42.78 -42.43
N ALA A 304 12.66 42.10 -42.50
CA ALA A 304 13.78 42.52 -43.33
C ALA A 304 13.40 42.53 -44.82
N ALA A 305 12.67 41.51 -45.30
CA ALA A 305 12.18 41.47 -46.68
C ALA A 305 11.24 42.64 -47.02
N ILE A 306 10.35 43.01 -46.08
CA ILE A 306 9.44 44.16 -46.26
C ILE A 306 10.24 45.46 -46.37
N CYS A 307 11.18 45.69 -45.45
CA CYS A 307 12.06 46.86 -45.48
C CYS A 307 12.87 46.92 -46.77
N GLU A 308 13.39 45.79 -47.25
CA GLU A 308 14.15 45.73 -48.50
C GLU A 308 13.27 46.06 -49.72
N SER A 309 12.01 45.62 -49.75
CA SER A 309 11.11 45.90 -50.89
C SER A 309 10.84 47.40 -51.09
N LYS A 310 10.82 48.20 -50.01
CA LYS A 310 10.66 49.66 -50.07
C LYS A 310 11.98 50.43 -50.01
N SER A 311 13.12 49.75 -49.83
CA SER A 311 14.47 50.33 -49.80
C SER A 311 14.77 51.18 -51.03
N HIS A 312 14.37 50.70 -52.22
CA HIS A 312 14.54 51.46 -53.46
C HIS A 312 13.72 52.76 -53.47
N ALA A 313 12.44 52.71 -53.07
CA ALA A 313 11.57 53.89 -53.02
C ALA A 313 12.10 54.95 -52.06
N VAL A 314 12.59 54.53 -50.88
CA VAL A 314 13.26 55.42 -49.93
C VAL A 314 14.50 56.05 -50.56
N ARG A 315 15.41 55.26 -51.15
CA ARG A 315 16.63 55.78 -51.79
C ARG A 315 16.33 56.78 -52.91
N VAL A 316 15.31 56.52 -53.73
CA VAL A 316 14.90 57.43 -54.82
C VAL A 316 14.40 58.76 -54.26
N LEU A 317 13.52 58.73 -53.26
CA LEU A 317 12.99 59.97 -52.66
C LEU A 317 14.08 60.75 -51.91
N THR A 318 14.94 60.07 -51.15
CA THR A 318 16.06 60.72 -50.46
C THR A 318 17.08 61.30 -51.45
N GLY A 319 17.37 60.60 -52.55
CA GLY A 319 18.24 61.12 -53.61
C GLY A 319 17.64 62.31 -54.37
N GLN A 320 16.31 62.42 -54.44
CA GLN A 320 15.65 63.63 -54.97
C GLN A 320 15.79 64.82 -54.02
N LEU A 321 15.81 64.61 -52.70
CA LEU A 321 16.07 65.67 -51.70
C LEU A 321 17.49 66.25 -51.79
N GLU A 322 18.46 65.47 -52.29
CA GLU A 322 19.86 65.90 -52.44
C GLU A 322 20.11 66.82 -53.65
N ARG A 323 19.14 66.94 -54.57
CA ARG A 323 19.30 67.79 -55.76
C ARG A 323 19.12 69.27 -55.41
N ARG A 324 20.02 70.13 -55.94
CA ARG A 324 20.10 71.57 -55.60
C ARG A 324 19.06 72.46 -56.29
N ASP A 325 18.31 71.91 -57.22
CA ASP A 325 17.35 72.57 -58.12
C ASP A 325 15.90 72.55 -57.60
N LEU A 326 15.64 71.98 -56.41
CA LEU A 326 14.30 71.97 -55.83
C LEU A 326 13.96 73.24 -55.05
N ASP A 327 12.76 73.73 -55.29
CA ASP A 327 12.11 74.76 -54.49
C ASP A 327 11.71 74.25 -53.09
N ARG A 328 11.48 75.17 -52.15
CA ARG A 328 11.04 74.82 -50.78
C ARG A 328 9.75 73.99 -50.75
N THR A 329 8.87 74.20 -51.73
CA THR A 329 7.60 73.50 -51.90
C THR A 329 7.80 72.06 -52.35
N GLY A 330 8.69 71.81 -53.33
CA GLY A 330 9.10 70.48 -53.77
C GLY A 330 9.82 69.69 -52.68
N GLN A 331 10.73 70.32 -51.92
CA GLN A 331 11.40 69.68 -50.78
C GLN A 331 10.39 69.21 -49.71
N LYS A 332 9.43 70.07 -49.34
CA LYS A 332 8.36 69.71 -48.38
C LYS A 332 7.50 68.56 -48.90
N ARG A 333 7.20 68.53 -50.19
CA ARG A 333 6.43 67.44 -50.81
C ARG A 333 7.17 66.11 -50.71
N ILE A 334 8.47 66.07 -51.03
CA ILE A 334 9.26 64.84 -50.93
C ILE A 334 9.38 64.36 -49.49
N MET A 335 9.63 65.26 -48.52
CA MET A 335 9.66 64.88 -47.09
C MET A 335 8.33 64.25 -46.62
N ARG A 336 7.19 64.75 -47.10
CA ARG A 336 5.88 64.19 -46.79
C ARG A 336 5.68 62.80 -47.42
N LEU A 337 6.17 62.58 -48.65
CA LEU A 337 6.17 61.26 -49.28
C LEU A 337 7.07 60.25 -48.55
N VAL A 338 8.25 60.68 -48.08
CA VAL A 338 9.10 59.86 -47.21
C VAL A 338 8.38 59.54 -45.89
N SER A 339 7.63 60.49 -45.34
CA SER A 339 6.83 60.26 -44.14
C SER A 339 5.73 59.22 -44.37
N CYS A 340 5.07 59.22 -45.54
CA CYS A 340 4.11 58.15 -45.90
C CYS A 340 4.78 56.76 -45.90
N LEU A 341 5.98 56.62 -46.49
CA LEU A 341 6.71 55.35 -46.48
C LEU A 341 7.06 54.89 -45.06
N ILE A 342 7.45 55.81 -44.17
CA ILE A 342 7.72 55.50 -42.76
C ILE A 342 6.45 55.03 -42.05
N VAL A 343 5.31 55.70 -42.29
CA VAL A 343 4.02 55.30 -41.72
C VAL A 343 3.62 53.92 -42.20
N TYR A 344 3.73 53.64 -43.50
CA TYR A 344 3.50 52.30 -44.07
C TYR A 344 4.35 51.25 -43.38
N LEU A 345 5.68 51.42 -43.32
CA LEU A 345 6.58 50.44 -42.72
C LEU A 345 6.22 50.19 -41.26
N LYS A 346 5.98 51.28 -40.49
CA LYS A 346 5.58 51.21 -39.09
C LYS A 346 4.28 50.42 -38.91
N LYS A 347 3.25 50.75 -39.68
CA LYS A 347 1.92 50.13 -39.55
C LYS A 347 1.87 48.71 -40.07
N ARG A 348 2.58 48.42 -41.17
CA ARG A 348 2.76 47.06 -41.67
C ARG A 348 3.43 46.16 -40.64
N CYS A 349 4.45 46.65 -39.93
CA CYS A 349 5.09 45.94 -38.82
C CYS A 349 4.14 45.71 -37.65
N VAL A 350 3.36 46.73 -37.26
CA VAL A 350 2.37 46.61 -36.18
C VAL A 350 1.31 45.56 -36.51
N LEU A 351 0.78 45.56 -37.74
CA LEU A 351 -0.22 44.56 -38.15
C LEU A 351 0.38 43.14 -38.19
N LEU A 352 1.62 43.00 -38.68
CA LEU A 352 2.33 41.71 -38.66
C LEU A 352 2.54 41.22 -37.22
N LEU A 353 2.99 42.08 -36.31
CA LEU A 353 3.25 41.71 -34.92
C LEU A 353 1.97 41.48 -34.12
N SER A 354 0.89 42.21 -34.39
CA SER A 354 -0.40 42.04 -33.72
C SER A 354 -1.05 40.69 -34.07
N SER A 355 -0.67 40.09 -35.20
CA SER A 355 -1.09 38.74 -35.57
C SER A 355 -0.39 37.61 -34.79
N LYS A 356 0.62 37.90 -33.94
CA LYS A 356 1.36 36.87 -33.19
C LYS A 356 0.44 36.05 -32.28
N GLY A 357 0.39 34.75 -32.56
CA GLY A 357 -0.25 33.74 -31.70
C GLY A 357 -1.58 33.23 -32.20
N GLN A 358 -2.45 34.08 -32.74
CA GLN A 358 -3.79 33.69 -33.21
C GLN A 358 -3.97 33.73 -34.73
N GLY A 359 -3.03 34.33 -35.48
CA GLY A 359 -3.12 34.40 -36.95
C GLY A 359 -4.26 35.30 -37.46
N THR A 360 -4.80 36.16 -36.59
CA THR A 360 -5.92 37.06 -36.89
C THR A 360 -5.63 38.49 -36.44
N VAL A 361 -6.33 39.46 -37.03
CA VAL A 361 -6.23 40.90 -36.74
C VAL A 361 -7.65 41.45 -36.56
N LYS A 362 -7.85 42.34 -35.59
CA LYS A 362 -9.16 42.98 -35.38
C LYS A 362 -9.43 44.02 -36.48
N PRO A 363 -10.65 44.10 -37.04
CA PRO A 363 -11.01 45.11 -38.02
C PRO A 363 -10.68 46.54 -37.59
N LEU A 364 -10.90 46.86 -36.31
CA LEU A 364 -10.59 48.18 -35.75
C LEU A 364 -9.08 48.51 -35.82
N GLU A 365 -8.20 47.54 -35.52
CA GLU A 365 -6.75 47.73 -35.58
C GLU A 365 -6.27 47.94 -37.01
N PHE A 366 -6.80 47.17 -37.96
CA PHE A 366 -6.56 47.39 -39.39
C PHE A 366 -7.00 48.79 -39.83
N MET A 367 -8.19 49.22 -39.42
CA MET A 367 -8.72 50.54 -39.81
C MET A 367 -7.95 51.70 -39.19
N MET A 368 -7.48 51.57 -37.95
CA MET A 368 -6.58 52.57 -37.35
C MET A 368 -5.25 52.66 -38.13
N ALA A 369 -4.72 51.55 -38.61
CA ALA A 369 -3.51 51.55 -39.44
C ALA A 369 -3.75 52.22 -40.79
N LEU A 370 -4.86 51.89 -41.46
CA LEU A 370 -5.24 52.48 -42.74
C LEU A 370 -5.51 53.99 -42.63
N ARG A 371 -6.19 54.41 -41.55
CA ARG A 371 -6.44 55.83 -41.29
C ARG A 371 -5.16 56.64 -41.12
N GLU A 372 -4.16 56.11 -40.39
CA GLU A 372 -2.86 56.80 -40.25
C GLU A 372 -2.13 56.93 -41.60
N SER A 373 -2.26 55.94 -42.51
CA SER A 373 -1.78 56.09 -43.90
C SER A 373 -2.52 57.21 -44.63
N CYS A 374 -3.86 57.21 -44.62
CA CYS A 374 -4.66 58.27 -45.27
C CYS A 374 -4.33 59.67 -44.72
N ASP A 375 -4.20 59.81 -43.40
CA ASP A 375 -3.83 61.09 -42.78
C ASP A 375 -2.43 61.56 -43.26
N SER A 376 -1.48 60.63 -43.42
CA SER A 376 -0.15 60.92 -43.96
C SER A 376 -0.20 61.37 -45.43
N PHE A 377 -0.99 60.71 -46.27
CA PHE A 377 -1.16 61.13 -47.68
C PHE A 377 -1.93 62.45 -47.82
N THR A 378 -2.87 62.71 -46.92
CA THR A 378 -3.56 64.01 -46.82
C THR A 378 -2.59 65.13 -46.51
N ALA A 379 -1.66 64.92 -45.57
CA ALA A 379 -0.57 65.85 -45.34
C ALA A 379 0.34 66.02 -46.58
N ALA A 380 0.50 64.99 -47.40
CA ALA A 380 1.26 65.02 -48.66
C ALA A 380 0.55 65.71 -49.84
N GLY A 381 -0.74 66.06 -49.70
CA GLY A 381 -1.52 66.80 -50.70
C GLY A 381 -2.55 65.98 -51.48
N LEU A 382 -2.78 64.71 -51.11
CA LEU A 382 -3.86 63.87 -51.63
C LEU A 382 -4.98 63.81 -50.58
N GLN A 383 -6.13 64.44 -50.84
CA GLN A 383 -7.24 64.44 -49.87
C GLN A 383 -7.79 63.01 -49.74
N SER A 384 -7.42 62.30 -48.67
CA SER A 384 -7.72 60.88 -48.54
C SER A 384 -8.42 60.52 -47.24
N ALA A 385 -9.40 59.63 -47.33
CA ALA A 385 -10.15 59.12 -46.19
C ALA A 385 -10.40 57.61 -46.34
N CYS A 386 -10.75 56.96 -45.23
CA CYS A 386 -11.09 55.54 -45.24
C CYS A 386 -12.33 55.22 -44.39
N THR A 387 -13.10 54.24 -44.83
CA THR A 387 -14.27 53.70 -44.13
C THR A 387 -14.30 52.18 -44.22
N TYR A 388 -15.14 51.53 -43.41
CA TYR A 388 -15.34 50.09 -43.51
C TYR A 388 -16.75 49.68 -43.11
N ARG A 389 -17.21 48.56 -43.69
CA ARG A 389 -18.43 47.86 -43.31
C ARG A 389 -18.16 46.36 -43.36
N LEU A 390 -17.80 45.81 -42.21
CA LEU A 390 -17.46 44.40 -42.01
C LEU A 390 -18.35 43.84 -40.91
N ASP A 391 -18.95 42.67 -41.17
CA ASP A 391 -19.78 41.98 -40.18
C ASP A 391 -18.95 40.98 -39.35
N ARG A 392 -17.76 40.60 -39.84
CA ARG A 392 -16.85 39.67 -39.16
C ARG A 392 -16.08 40.30 -37.99
N PRO A 393 -15.90 39.56 -36.87
CA PRO A 393 -15.18 40.08 -35.69
C PRO A 393 -13.65 40.08 -35.84
N LEU A 394 -13.11 39.22 -36.72
CA LEU A 394 -11.67 39.03 -36.93
C LEU A 394 -11.36 38.88 -38.42
N LEU A 395 -10.24 39.44 -38.85
CA LEU A 395 -9.65 39.26 -40.18
C LEU A 395 -8.51 38.24 -40.08
N ALA A 396 -8.34 37.39 -41.09
CA ALA A 396 -7.13 36.58 -41.21
C ALA A 396 -5.91 37.51 -41.39
N ALA A 397 -4.81 37.24 -40.67
CA ALA A 397 -3.64 38.11 -40.71
C ALA A 397 -3.07 38.26 -42.13
N GLY A 398 -3.02 37.16 -42.90
CA GLY A 398 -2.58 37.21 -44.29
C GLY A 398 -3.43 38.16 -45.15
N ASP A 399 -4.75 38.10 -45.00
CA ASP A 399 -5.68 38.96 -45.75
C ASP A 399 -5.57 40.43 -45.35
N ALA A 400 -5.49 40.71 -44.04
CA ALA A 400 -5.32 42.07 -43.54
C ALA A 400 -4.03 42.72 -44.05
N LEU A 401 -2.95 41.94 -44.10
CA LEU A 401 -1.65 42.39 -44.59
C LEU A 401 -1.66 42.66 -46.09
N VAL A 402 -2.29 41.78 -46.90
CA VAL A 402 -2.44 41.98 -48.35
C VAL A 402 -3.33 43.18 -48.66
N LEU A 403 -4.46 43.33 -47.95
CA LEU A 403 -5.36 44.47 -48.12
C LEU A 403 -4.69 45.80 -47.76
N TYR A 404 -3.83 45.80 -46.73
CA TYR A 404 -3.05 46.99 -46.37
C TYR A 404 -2.04 47.36 -47.47
N ASP A 405 -1.33 46.38 -48.03
CA ASP A 405 -0.37 46.62 -49.13
C ASP A 405 -1.07 47.14 -50.39
N LEU A 406 -2.27 46.64 -50.69
CA LEU A 406 -3.10 47.11 -51.80
C LEU A 406 -3.57 48.55 -51.57
N ALA A 407 -4.08 48.85 -50.38
CA ALA A 407 -4.51 50.19 -50.02
C ALA A 407 -3.36 51.20 -50.13
N GLU A 408 -2.18 50.85 -49.61
CA GLU A 408 -1.00 51.70 -49.71
C GLU A 408 -0.58 51.89 -51.17
N PHE A 409 -0.57 50.83 -52.00
CA PHE A 409 -0.24 50.95 -53.42
C PHE A 409 -1.18 51.90 -54.17
N LEU A 410 -2.47 51.89 -53.84
CA LEU A 410 -3.47 52.78 -54.43
C LEU A 410 -3.25 54.23 -53.99
N LEU A 411 -3.00 54.47 -52.71
CA LEU A 411 -2.67 55.81 -52.19
C LEU A 411 -1.37 56.35 -52.81
N GLU A 412 -0.32 55.52 -52.89
CA GLU A 412 0.95 55.87 -53.54
C GLU A 412 0.75 56.23 -55.01
N SER A 413 -0.08 55.46 -55.74
CA SER A 413 -0.37 55.71 -57.15
C SER A 413 -1.12 57.03 -57.35
N CYS A 414 -2.13 57.31 -56.52
CA CYS A 414 -2.93 58.53 -56.61
C CYS A 414 -2.17 59.79 -56.17
N SER A 415 -1.20 59.66 -55.23
CA SER A 415 -0.38 60.78 -54.74
C SER A 415 0.47 61.50 -55.81
N ARG A 416 0.54 60.93 -57.02
CA ARG A 416 1.19 61.54 -58.19
C ARG A 416 0.49 62.84 -58.63
N LEU A 417 -0.83 62.92 -58.50
CA LEU A 417 -1.63 64.11 -58.81
C LEU A 417 -2.12 64.77 -57.49
N PRO A 418 -1.48 65.86 -57.05
CA PRO A 418 -1.87 66.55 -55.82
C PRO A 418 -3.16 67.34 -56.02
N GLY A 419 -3.99 67.44 -54.98
CA GLY A 419 -5.26 68.18 -55.00
C GLY A 419 -6.50 67.33 -55.31
N GLU A 420 -6.29 66.09 -55.76
CA GLU A 420 -7.37 65.12 -56.01
C GLU A 420 -7.84 64.44 -54.72
N THR A 421 -9.04 63.84 -54.78
CA THR A 421 -9.70 63.21 -53.62
C THR A 421 -9.78 61.70 -53.79
N VAL A 422 -9.55 60.94 -52.71
CA VAL A 422 -9.61 59.47 -52.68
C VAL A 422 -10.31 58.97 -51.41
N LEU A 423 -11.27 58.08 -51.55
CA LEU A 423 -11.94 57.38 -50.46
C LEU A 423 -11.70 55.87 -50.60
N LEU A 424 -11.11 55.27 -49.57
CA LEU A 424 -10.95 53.82 -49.47
C LEU A 424 -12.04 53.23 -48.57
N SER A 425 -12.83 52.29 -49.09
CA SER A 425 -13.85 51.59 -48.31
C SER A 425 -13.60 50.09 -48.31
N LEU A 426 -13.50 49.49 -47.13
CA LEU A 426 -13.40 48.03 -46.99
C LEU A 426 -14.78 47.44 -46.69
N VAL A 427 -15.32 46.64 -47.62
CA VAL A 427 -16.67 46.08 -47.54
C VAL A 427 -16.62 44.56 -47.64
N GLU A 428 -17.53 43.89 -46.95
CA GLU A 428 -17.77 42.47 -47.11
C GLU A 428 -18.97 42.22 -48.05
N THR A 429 -18.77 41.43 -49.11
CA THR A 429 -19.81 41.07 -50.08
C THR A 429 -19.74 39.57 -50.38
N GLY A 430 -20.80 38.82 -50.03
CA GLY A 430 -20.86 37.37 -50.28
C GLY A 430 -19.75 36.56 -49.61
N GLY A 431 -19.27 37.00 -48.44
CA GLY A 431 -18.17 36.35 -47.70
C GLY A 431 -16.76 36.70 -48.19
N ALA A 432 -16.64 37.41 -49.32
CA ALA A 432 -15.37 37.93 -49.83
C ALA A 432 -15.10 39.37 -49.31
N LEU A 433 -13.83 39.67 -49.07
CA LEU A 433 -13.37 41.01 -48.69
C LEU A 433 -13.13 41.83 -49.95
N ARG A 434 -13.70 43.04 -49.99
CA ARG A 434 -13.60 43.93 -51.15
C ARG A 434 -13.09 45.30 -50.70
N LEU A 435 -11.94 45.70 -51.23
CA LEU A 435 -11.39 47.04 -51.09
C LEU A 435 -11.88 47.90 -52.26
N VAL A 436 -12.63 48.95 -51.98
CA VAL A 436 -13.18 49.89 -52.94
C VAL A 436 -12.37 51.17 -52.86
N CYS A 437 -11.81 51.62 -53.98
CA CYS A 437 -11.12 52.89 -54.09
C CYS A 437 -11.92 53.81 -54.99
N LEU A 438 -12.57 54.81 -54.40
CA LEU A 438 -13.37 55.81 -55.09
C LEU A 438 -12.55 57.10 -55.17
N ALA A 439 -12.37 57.65 -56.37
CA ALA A 439 -11.54 58.82 -56.58
C ALA A 439 -12.18 59.83 -57.52
N SER A 440 -11.68 61.07 -57.46
CA SER A 440 -12.03 62.13 -58.41
C SER A 440 -11.71 61.72 -59.87
N PRO A 441 -12.45 62.22 -60.88
CA PRO A 441 -12.33 61.78 -62.27
C PRO A 441 -10.94 62.02 -62.88
N GLY A 442 -10.18 63.02 -62.39
CA GLY A 442 -8.79 63.24 -62.78
C GLY A 442 -7.84 62.06 -62.48
N LEU A 443 -8.23 61.17 -61.58
CA LEU A 443 -7.48 59.96 -61.22
C LEU A 443 -7.90 58.70 -62.01
N ALA A 444 -8.91 58.76 -62.88
CA ALA A 444 -9.46 57.61 -63.61
C ALA A 444 -8.38 56.81 -64.36
N GLY A 445 -7.54 57.50 -65.13
CA GLY A 445 -6.44 56.87 -65.87
C GLY A 445 -5.40 56.20 -64.97
N ILE A 446 -5.13 56.78 -63.79
CA ILE A 446 -4.19 56.22 -62.80
C ILE A 446 -4.80 54.99 -62.14
N LEU A 447 -6.08 55.03 -61.75
CA LEU A 447 -6.78 53.90 -61.14
C LEU A 447 -6.92 52.73 -62.12
N ALA A 448 -7.26 52.99 -63.38
CA ALA A 448 -7.32 51.96 -64.41
C ALA A 448 -5.94 51.30 -64.63
N ALA A 449 -4.86 52.09 -64.62
CA ALA A 449 -3.50 51.56 -64.70
C ALA A 449 -3.09 50.76 -63.45
N ALA A 450 -3.49 51.23 -62.26
CA ALA A 450 -3.26 50.53 -60.99
C ALA A 450 -3.99 49.18 -60.99
N GLY A 451 -5.25 49.11 -61.42
CA GLY A 451 -6.02 47.88 -61.55
C GLY A 451 -5.34 46.85 -62.47
N ARG A 452 -4.88 47.29 -63.65
CA ARG A 452 -4.10 46.43 -64.56
C ARG A 452 -2.79 45.93 -63.95
N THR A 453 -2.12 46.78 -63.16
CA THR A 453 -0.89 46.39 -62.45
C THR A 453 -1.19 45.35 -61.38
N ILE A 454 -2.29 45.53 -60.64
CA ILE A 454 -2.73 44.59 -59.61
C ILE A 454 -3.02 43.22 -60.21
N ALA A 455 -3.76 43.18 -61.32
CA ALA A 455 -4.10 41.94 -62.02
C ALA A 455 -2.89 41.17 -62.59
N ARG A 456 -1.75 41.85 -62.84
CA ARG A 456 -0.54 41.24 -63.42
C ARG A 456 0.50 40.81 -62.39
N ARG A 457 0.48 41.36 -61.18
CA ARG A 457 1.47 41.03 -60.14
C ARG A 457 1.15 39.69 -59.50
N LYS A 458 2.15 38.79 -59.48
CA LYS A 458 2.04 37.48 -58.83
C LYS A 458 1.68 37.56 -57.34
N GLU A 459 2.14 38.62 -56.66
CA GLU A 459 1.89 38.89 -55.24
C GLU A 459 0.40 39.11 -54.92
N TRP A 460 -0.40 39.53 -55.90
CA TRP A 460 -1.83 39.82 -55.75
C TRP A 460 -2.70 38.95 -56.66
N ALA A 461 -2.21 37.77 -57.06
CA ALA A 461 -2.94 36.84 -57.93
C ALA A 461 -4.28 36.36 -57.34
N SER A 462 -4.45 36.47 -56.02
CA SER A 462 -5.71 36.20 -55.31
C SER A 462 -6.76 37.32 -55.43
N CYS A 463 -6.42 38.43 -56.09
CA CYS A 463 -7.28 39.60 -56.22
C CYS A 463 -7.91 39.67 -57.61
N ARG A 464 -9.21 39.97 -57.65
CA ARG A 464 -9.92 40.35 -58.88
C ARG A 464 -10.14 41.86 -58.88
N THR A 465 -9.90 42.51 -60.01
CA THR A 465 -10.08 43.96 -60.16
C THR A 465 -11.20 44.25 -61.14
N GLU A 466 -12.06 45.21 -60.79
CA GLU A 466 -13.14 45.73 -61.63
C GLU A 466 -13.06 47.26 -61.57
N PHE A 467 -13.08 47.93 -62.72
CA PHE A 467 -12.96 49.38 -62.82
C PHE A 467 -14.23 49.93 -63.45
N ASP A 468 -14.74 51.01 -62.86
CA ASP A 468 -15.95 51.69 -63.26
C ASP A 468 -15.69 53.20 -63.27
N GLU A 469 -16.17 53.91 -64.28
CA GLU A 469 -15.95 55.33 -64.48
C GLU A 469 -17.29 56.00 -64.81
N ASP A 470 -17.72 56.87 -63.89
CA ASP A 470 -18.89 57.73 -64.03
C ASP A 470 -18.44 59.17 -64.31
N ASP A 471 -19.35 60.01 -64.83
CA ASP A 471 -19.06 61.43 -65.15
C ASP A 471 -18.46 62.22 -63.96
N ASP A 472 -18.81 61.84 -62.73
CA ASP A 472 -18.40 62.51 -61.49
C ASP A 472 -17.35 61.76 -60.67
N SER A 473 -17.03 60.49 -60.99
CA SER A 473 -16.10 59.69 -60.17
C SER A 473 -15.51 58.48 -60.88
N ALA A 474 -14.33 58.05 -60.44
CA ALA A 474 -13.70 56.79 -60.88
C ALA A 474 -13.58 55.82 -59.71
N THR A 475 -14.07 54.59 -59.90
CA THR A 475 -14.10 53.57 -58.84
C THR A 475 -13.35 52.30 -59.26
N LEU A 476 -12.41 51.87 -58.43
CA LEU A 476 -11.72 50.59 -58.56
C LEU A 476 -12.14 49.64 -57.43
N TYR A 477 -12.73 48.52 -57.80
CA TYR A 477 -13.09 47.43 -56.89
C TYR A 477 -12.00 46.36 -56.91
N VAL A 478 -11.42 46.05 -55.76
CA VAL A 478 -10.43 44.97 -55.59
C VAL A 478 -11.02 43.93 -54.65
N THR A 479 -11.42 42.78 -55.21
CA THR A 479 -12.03 41.68 -54.46
C THR A 479 -11.00 40.61 -54.16
N LEU A 480 -10.83 40.28 -52.88
CA LEU A 480 -9.94 39.24 -52.38
C LEU A 480 -10.70 37.90 -52.38
N LYS A 481 -10.21 36.89 -53.11
CA LYS A 481 -10.88 35.56 -53.17
C LYS A 481 -11.00 34.92 -51.78
N PRO A 482 -12.07 34.17 -51.47
CA PRO A 482 -12.20 33.46 -50.19
C PRO A 482 -11.02 32.50 -49.94
N GLU A 483 -10.69 32.26 -48.68
CA GLU A 483 -9.55 31.41 -48.29
C GLU A 483 -9.68 29.95 -48.81
N GLU A 484 -10.92 29.46 -48.97
CA GLU A 484 -11.25 28.13 -49.51
C GLU A 484 -10.88 27.96 -50.99
N GLU A 485 -10.92 29.02 -51.79
CA GLU A 485 -10.55 29.00 -53.21
C GLU A 485 -9.03 29.19 -53.45
N ARG A 486 -8.26 29.48 -52.39
CA ARG A 486 -6.80 29.69 -52.47
C ARG A 486 -5.97 28.46 -52.12
N ARG A 487 -6.58 27.38 -51.65
CA ARG A 487 -5.86 26.12 -51.40
C ARG A 487 -5.60 25.42 -52.74
N PRO A 488 -4.36 25.00 -53.04
CA PRO A 488 -4.16 24.03 -54.11
C PRO A 488 -4.97 22.78 -53.77
N ALA A 489 -5.70 22.23 -54.75
CA ALA A 489 -6.32 20.93 -54.61
C ALA A 489 -5.26 19.90 -54.14
N PRO A 490 -5.62 18.97 -53.24
CA PRO A 490 -4.68 18.12 -52.52
C PRO A 490 -3.74 17.30 -53.42
#